data_AF-A0A947NHT7-F1
#
_entry.id   AF-A0A947NHT7-F1
#
_cell.length_a   1.000
_cell.length_b   1.000
_cell.length_c   1.000
_cell.angle_alpha   90.00
_cell.angle_beta   90.00
_cell.angle_gamma   90.00
#
_symmetry.space_group_name_H-M   'P 1'
#
loop_
_entity.id
_entity.type
_entity.pdbx_description
1 polymer ?
#
loop_
_entity_poly.entity_id
_entity_poly.type
_entity_poly.pdbx_seq_one_letter_code
_entity_poly.pdbx_strand_id
1 'polypeptide(L)'
;MSARHLAFIVVALLFSASVLAADGLTGSWHAEIALSPNQTNAFSAFQSTLDVGLSLSFLEISSISDFLFEGWLWQEIDISAALSGVSFLGQMLFDPQTGSFLYGQGILSVSFPPIRLSLYGAVVGPTQTDPSNYGYVFEIYGEVLSGLLSIESATFIGADLSGITFNAAASQTDSSLIFKTFITDPTIDTPPLGFSGQEVKLYAMAFGCAEFTSTTTFGKLGFESQLFELTFLELFGVPLNLSVDFLYVMQTKSYVFTPSLDSDYGCLSIYTTLLQTGSSTITGVEIYGIGFQASFPGA
;
A
#
# COMPACT_ATOMS: atom_id res chain seq x y z
N MET A 1 23.84 27.00 20.64
CA MET A 1 22.94 25.88 21.00
C MET A 1 22.46 26.07 22.43
N SER A 2 21.15 26.10 22.69
CA SER A 2 20.63 26.21 24.06
C SER A 2 20.68 24.85 24.75
N ALA A 3 20.81 24.83 26.09
CA ALA A 3 20.89 23.61 26.91
C ALA A 3 19.72 22.62 26.67
N ARG A 4 18.58 23.10 26.15
CA ARG A 4 17.43 22.28 25.75
C ARG A 4 17.72 21.34 24.57
N HIS A 5 18.52 21.81 23.60
CA HIS A 5 18.88 21.01 22.42
C HIS A 5 19.89 19.92 22.79
N LEU A 6 20.80 20.21 23.71
CA LEU A 6 21.79 19.25 24.20
C LEU A 6 21.13 18.13 25.04
N ALA A 7 20.13 18.48 25.86
CA ALA A 7 19.39 17.50 26.65
C ALA A 7 18.58 16.54 25.77
N PHE A 8 17.95 17.05 24.70
CA PHE A 8 17.21 16.22 23.75
C PHE A 8 18.12 15.24 23.00
N ILE A 9 19.30 15.70 22.55
CA ILE A 9 20.30 14.85 21.88
C ILE A 9 20.84 13.76 22.82
N VAL A 10 21.10 14.09 24.09
CA VAL A 10 21.59 13.12 25.09
C VAL A 10 20.53 12.07 25.43
N VAL A 11 19.26 12.47 25.56
CA VAL A 11 18.15 11.52 25.77
C VAL A 11 17.99 10.62 24.53
N ALA A 12 18.01 11.17 23.32
CA ALA A 12 17.93 10.41 22.07
C ALA A 12 19.10 9.41 21.90
N LEU A 13 20.33 9.80 22.28
CA LEU A 13 21.51 8.92 22.26
C LEU A 13 21.47 7.83 23.33
N LEU A 14 20.80 8.06 24.46
CA LEU A 14 20.65 7.06 25.52
C LEU A 14 19.60 6.00 25.17
N PHE A 15 18.59 6.36 24.36
CA PHE A 15 17.59 5.41 23.86
C PHE A 15 18.10 4.54 22.69
N SER A 16 19.09 5.01 21.91
CA SER A 16 19.67 4.22 20.81
C SER A 16 20.73 3.20 21.26
N ALA A 17 21.21 3.26 22.50
CA ALA A 17 22.29 2.40 23.00
C ALA A 17 21.83 1.07 23.64
N SER A 18 20.51 0.81 23.76
CA SER A 18 19.98 -0.38 24.46
C SER A 18 19.28 -1.39 23.54
N VAL A 19 19.93 -1.80 22.44
CA VAL A 19 19.36 -2.78 21.50
C VAL A 19 20.34 -3.94 21.26
N LEU A 20 20.37 -4.90 22.18
CA LEU A 20 21.03 -6.21 22.00
C LEU A 20 20.19 -7.33 22.62
N ALA A 21 18.93 -7.47 22.19
CA ALA A 21 18.14 -8.69 22.32
C ALA A 21 17.01 -8.66 21.27
N ALA A 22 16.65 -9.82 20.71
CA ALA A 22 15.56 -9.95 19.72
C ALA A 22 14.19 -9.54 20.29
N ASP A 23 14.05 -9.54 21.61
CA ASP A 23 12.97 -8.87 22.35
C ASP A 23 13.57 -7.66 23.07
N GLY A 24 12.98 -6.47 22.91
CA GLY A 24 13.47 -5.27 23.56
C GLY A 24 12.98 -3.98 22.94
N LEU A 25 13.52 -2.88 23.46
CA LEU A 25 13.31 -1.57 22.86
C LEU A 25 14.06 -1.52 21.53
N THR A 26 13.38 -1.08 20.48
CA THR A 26 13.95 -0.78 19.17
C THR A 26 13.89 0.72 18.95
N GLY A 27 14.76 1.22 18.08
CA GLY A 27 14.63 2.59 17.64
C GLY A 27 15.62 2.97 16.58
N SER A 28 15.21 3.87 15.70
CA SER A 28 16.06 4.48 14.70
C SER A 28 15.74 5.97 14.62
N TRP A 29 16.75 6.76 14.30
CA TRP A 29 16.57 8.18 14.05
C TRP A 29 17.31 8.55 12.78
N HIS A 30 16.57 9.04 11.80
CA HIS A 30 17.09 9.51 10.53
C HIS A 30 16.81 11.01 10.39
N ALA A 31 17.80 11.77 9.95
CA ALA A 31 17.66 13.20 9.70
C ALA A 31 18.44 13.61 8.45
N GLU A 32 17.80 14.40 7.59
CA GLU A 32 18.35 14.94 6.36
C GLU A 32 18.21 16.47 6.36
N ILE A 33 19.29 17.14 5.98
CA ILE A 33 19.36 18.60 5.87
C ILE A 33 19.83 18.94 4.47
N ALA A 34 19.04 19.71 3.73
CA ALA A 34 19.46 20.26 2.46
C ALA A 34 20.15 21.63 2.66
N LEU A 35 21.29 21.79 2.02
CA LEU A 35 22.04 23.04 2.02
C LEU A 35 22.10 23.64 0.62
N SER A 36 21.76 24.92 0.51
CA SER A 36 21.83 25.70 -0.72
C SER A 36 22.84 26.84 -0.54
N PRO A 37 24.15 26.59 -0.69
CA PRO A 37 25.22 27.54 -0.33
C PRO A 37 25.23 28.83 -1.15
N ASN A 38 24.52 28.87 -2.28
CA ASN A 38 24.40 30.06 -3.14
C ASN A 38 23.15 30.92 -2.86
N GLN A 39 22.35 30.58 -1.83
CA GLN A 39 21.16 31.32 -1.42
C GLN A 39 21.44 32.12 -0.14
N THR A 40 20.70 33.22 0.08
CA THR A 40 20.81 34.06 1.29
C THR A 40 20.59 33.25 2.58
N ASN A 41 19.76 32.20 2.51
CA ASN A 41 19.62 31.19 3.56
C ASN A 41 20.26 29.89 3.09
N ALA A 42 21.38 29.52 3.71
CA ALA A 42 22.13 28.31 3.33
C ALA A 42 21.41 27.01 3.69
N PHE A 43 20.43 27.04 4.61
CA PHE A 43 19.58 25.90 4.96
C PHE A 43 18.28 25.98 4.14
N SER A 44 18.06 25.00 3.28
CA SER A 44 16.93 25.00 2.34
C SER A 44 15.84 23.99 2.69
N ALA A 45 16.17 22.89 3.38
CA ALA A 45 15.19 21.91 3.86
C ALA A 45 15.68 21.14 5.08
N PHE A 46 14.75 20.64 5.89
CA PHE A 46 15.00 19.69 6.98
C PHE A 46 13.89 18.67 7.03
N GLN A 47 14.26 17.41 7.10
CA GLN A 47 13.34 16.32 7.40
C GLN A 47 13.97 15.35 8.37
N SER A 48 13.18 14.80 9.27
CA SER A 48 13.65 13.85 10.27
C SER A 48 12.54 12.91 10.68
N THR A 49 12.87 11.63 10.83
CA THR A 49 11.96 10.59 11.30
C THR A 49 12.60 9.88 12.49
N LEU A 50 11.92 9.91 13.62
CA LEU A 50 12.26 9.16 14.81
C LEU A 50 11.28 7.99 14.93
N ASP A 51 11.79 6.77 14.85
CA ASP A 51 11.02 5.55 15.07
C ASP A 51 11.50 4.92 16.37
N VAL A 52 10.59 4.71 17.31
CA VAL A 52 10.88 4.03 18.59
C VAL A 52 9.84 2.95 18.82
N GLY A 53 10.29 1.78 19.25
CA GLY A 53 9.39 0.65 19.40
C GLY A 53 9.75 -0.27 20.55
N LEU A 54 8.83 -1.18 20.80
CA LEU A 54 8.99 -2.34 21.66
C LEU A 54 8.67 -3.56 20.80
N SER A 55 9.65 -4.44 20.63
CA SER A 55 9.46 -5.72 19.95
C SER A 55 9.50 -6.84 20.97
N LEU A 56 8.45 -7.67 20.98
CA LEU A 56 8.32 -8.91 21.71
C LEU A 56 7.92 -10.01 20.70
N SER A 57 8.19 -11.26 21.02
CA SER A 57 7.93 -12.41 20.14
C SER A 57 6.54 -12.50 19.47
N PHE A 58 5.49 -11.90 20.06
CA PHE A 58 4.12 -11.91 19.55
C PHE A 58 3.51 -10.51 19.39
N LEU A 59 4.24 -9.45 19.76
CA LEU A 59 3.74 -8.10 19.85
C LEU A 59 4.86 -7.11 19.51
N GLU A 60 4.60 -6.26 18.54
CA GLU A 60 5.40 -5.11 18.20
C GLU A 60 4.54 -3.87 18.35
N ILE A 61 5.08 -2.86 19.01
CA ILE A 61 4.48 -1.53 19.11
C ILE A 61 5.53 -0.55 18.64
N SER A 62 5.21 0.32 17.69
CA SER A 62 6.07 1.40 17.23
C SER A 62 5.39 2.74 17.41
N SER A 63 6.22 3.78 17.51
CA SER A 63 5.83 5.18 17.54
C SER A 63 6.76 5.93 16.60
N ILE A 64 6.21 6.40 15.49
CA ILE A 64 6.96 7.10 14.45
C ILE A 64 6.61 8.58 14.52
N SER A 65 7.61 9.41 14.79
CA SER A 65 7.50 10.87 14.83
C SER A 65 8.22 11.48 13.64
N ASP A 66 7.47 12.15 12.76
CA ASP A 66 8.01 12.84 11.60
C ASP A 66 8.14 14.34 11.87
N PHE A 67 9.25 14.93 11.45
CA PHE A 67 9.57 16.34 11.64
C PHE A 67 9.97 16.97 10.31
N LEU A 68 9.48 18.19 10.10
CA LEU A 68 9.95 19.10 9.05
C LEU A 68 10.54 20.36 9.68
N PHE A 69 10.98 21.29 8.85
CA PHE A 69 11.53 22.58 9.29
C PHE A 69 10.57 23.35 10.22
N GLU A 70 9.27 23.20 10.02
CA GLU A 70 8.20 23.85 10.80
C GLU A 70 7.95 23.17 12.15
N GLY A 71 8.49 21.97 12.37
CA GLY A 71 8.40 21.24 13.62
C GLY A 71 7.86 19.83 13.44
N TRP A 72 7.18 19.35 14.48
CA TRP A 72 6.59 18.02 14.52
C TRP A 72 5.38 17.97 13.58
N LEU A 73 5.47 17.11 12.58
CA LEU A 73 4.50 16.97 11.51
C LEU A 73 3.47 15.89 11.85
N TRP A 74 3.93 14.66 12.07
CA TRP A 74 3.08 13.51 12.32
C TRP A 74 3.52 12.75 13.56
N GLN A 75 2.54 12.15 14.24
CA GLN A 75 2.78 11.07 15.18
C GLN A 75 1.94 9.87 14.76
N GLU A 76 2.62 8.79 14.41
CA GLU A 76 2.02 7.51 14.06
C GLU A 76 2.31 6.49 15.18
N ILE A 77 1.33 5.66 15.50
CA ILE A 77 1.48 4.56 16.45
C ILE A 77 1.02 3.30 15.74
N ASP A 78 1.92 2.34 15.59
CA ASP A 78 1.57 1.04 15.04
C ASP A 78 1.60 -0.03 16.12
N ILE A 79 0.73 -1.02 15.96
CA ILE A 79 0.65 -2.21 16.80
C ILE A 79 0.55 -3.39 15.84
N SER A 80 1.49 -4.31 15.92
CA SER A 80 1.42 -5.59 15.22
C SER A 80 1.43 -6.69 16.27
N ALA A 81 0.39 -7.52 16.31
CA ALA A 81 0.32 -8.65 17.21
C ALA A 81 -0.01 -9.91 16.43
N ALA A 82 0.73 -10.99 16.65
CA ALA A 82 0.49 -12.25 15.97
C ALA A 82 0.65 -13.42 16.94
N LEU A 83 -0.36 -14.28 16.99
CA LEU A 83 -0.33 -15.51 17.76
C LEU A 83 -0.96 -16.64 16.94
N SER A 84 -0.13 -17.57 16.48
CA SER A 84 -0.56 -18.71 15.66
C SER A 84 -1.30 -18.24 14.40
N GLY A 85 -2.54 -18.69 14.18
CA GLY A 85 -3.38 -18.30 13.04
C GLY A 85 -4.12 -16.97 13.21
N VAL A 86 -3.92 -16.21 14.30
CA VAL A 86 -4.58 -14.91 14.51
C VAL A 86 -3.54 -13.81 14.46
N SER A 87 -3.78 -12.76 13.68
CA SER A 87 -2.97 -11.55 13.67
C SER A 87 -3.84 -10.30 13.75
N PHE A 88 -3.26 -9.24 14.32
CA PHE A 88 -3.86 -7.93 14.40
C PHE A 88 -2.81 -6.89 13.99
N LEU A 89 -3.18 -6.00 13.06
CA LEU A 89 -2.42 -4.82 12.72
C LEU A 89 -3.26 -3.60 13.06
N GLY A 90 -2.75 -2.72 13.91
CA GLY A 90 -3.38 -1.45 14.27
C GLY A 90 -2.46 -0.31 13.89
N GLN A 91 -3.01 0.77 13.36
CA GLN A 91 -2.28 2.00 13.08
C GLN A 91 -3.11 3.19 13.50
N MET A 92 -2.47 4.21 14.04
CA MET A 92 -3.11 5.46 14.44
C MET A 92 -2.26 6.64 14.01
N LEU A 93 -2.89 7.69 13.48
CA LEU A 93 -2.25 8.93 13.07
C LEU A 93 -2.82 10.11 13.87
N PHE A 94 -1.91 10.93 14.38
CA PHE A 94 -2.20 12.19 15.04
C PHE A 94 -1.49 13.35 14.36
N ASP A 95 -2.13 14.52 14.40
CA ASP A 95 -1.50 15.81 14.16
C ASP A 95 -1.04 16.39 15.52
N PRO A 96 0.27 16.39 15.81
CA PRO A 96 0.80 16.86 17.08
C PRO A 96 0.69 18.38 17.24
N GLN A 97 0.59 19.15 16.15
CA GLN A 97 0.51 20.61 16.21
C GLN A 97 -0.84 21.07 16.75
N THR A 98 -1.90 20.38 16.36
CA THR A 98 -3.26 20.63 16.86
C THR A 98 -3.64 19.73 18.03
N GLY A 99 -2.87 18.66 18.28
CA GLY A 99 -3.20 17.61 19.25
C GLY A 99 -4.41 16.78 18.84
N SER A 100 -4.70 16.73 17.53
CA SER A 100 -5.91 16.10 17.00
C SER A 100 -5.64 14.66 16.57
N PHE A 101 -6.56 13.77 16.89
CA PHE A 101 -6.64 12.46 16.26
C PHE A 101 -7.11 12.63 14.81
N LEU A 102 -6.38 12.07 13.85
CA LEU A 102 -6.72 12.16 12.43
C LEU A 102 -7.32 10.86 11.91
N TYR A 103 -6.68 9.73 12.24
CA TYR A 103 -7.03 8.46 11.64
C TYR A 103 -6.64 7.28 12.52
N GLY A 104 -7.40 6.20 12.44
CA GLY A 104 -7.00 4.92 12.98
C GLY A 104 -7.57 3.79 12.16
N GLN A 105 -6.77 2.73 11.95
CA GLN A 105 -7.22 1.48 11.37
C GLN A 105 -6.82 0.29 12.21
N GLY A 106 -7.60 -0.78 12.12
CA GLY A 106 -7.35 -2.08 12.72
C GLY A 106 -7.70 -3.18 11.73
N ILE A 107 -6.82 -4.14 11.56
CA ILE A 107 -6.96 -5.28 10.67
C ILE A 107 -6.80 -6.54 11.50
N LEU A 108 -7.91 -7.20 11.81
CA LEU A 108 -7.92 -8.50 12.47
C LEU A 108 -7.97 -9.59 11.41
N SER A 109 -6.98 -10.47 11.37
CA SER A 109 -6.95 -11.60 10.45
C SER A 109 -6.92 -12.93 11.17
N VAL A 110 -7.68 -13.90 10.67
CA VAL A 110 -7.70 -15.28 11.14
C VAL A 110 -7.42 -16.19 9.95
N SER A 111 -6.31 -16.92 10.00
CA SER A 111 -5.82 -17.80 8.95
C SER A 111 -5.94 -19.26 9.38
N PHE A 112 -6.69 -20.04 8.60
CA PHE A 112 -6.82 -21.48 8.73
C PHE A 112 -6.71 -22.07 7.31
N PRO A 113 -5.52 -22.55 6.91
CA PRO A 113 -5.29 -22.98 5.53
C PRO A 113 -6.39 -23.92 5.02
N PRO A 114 -6.94 -23.67 3.81
CA PRO A 114 -6.48 -22.68 2.83
C PRO A 114 -7.26 -21.35 2.85
N ILE A 115 -7.93 -21.01 3.95
CA ILE A 115 -8.81 -19.84 4.07
C ILE A 115 -8.19 -18.79 5.01
N ARG A 116 -8.36 -17.52 4.68
CA ARG A 116 -8.07 -16.37 5.52
C ARG A 116 -9.31 -15.49 5.61
N LEU A 117 -9.66 -15.10 6.82
CA LEU A 117 -10.71 -14.11 7.10
C LEU A 117 -10.04 -12.86 7.63
N SER A 118 -10.39 -11.69 7.11
CA SER A 118 -9.86 -10.41 7.57
C SER A 118 -11.01 -9.42 7.82
N LEU A 119 -10.95 -8.73 8.96
CA LEU A 119 -11.84 -7.64 9.30
C LEU A 119 -11.01 -6.37 9.42
N TYR A 120 -11.23 -5.45 8.50
CA TYR A 120 -10.68 -4.11 8.54
C TYR A 120 -11.71 -3.20 9.21
N GLY A 121 -11.27 -2.36 10.13
CA GLY A 121 -12.05 -1.28 10.70
C GLY A 121 -11.22 0.00 10.63
N ALA A 122 -11.82 1.09 10.20
CA ALA A 122 -11.15 2.38 10.17
C ALA A 122 -12.05 3.49 10.69
N VAL A 123 -11.43 4.54 11.19
CA VAL A 123 -12.09 5.75 11.70
C VAL A 123 -11.25 6.97 11.34
N VAL A 124 -11.92 8.02 10.89
CA VAL A 124 -11.36 9.37 10.72
C VAL A 124 -11.84 10.26 11.86
N GLY A 125 -10.93 11.07 12.39
CA GLY A 125 -11.25 12.08 13.39
C GLY A 125 -12.15 13.19 12.83
N PRO A 126 -12.82 13.96 13.71
CA PRO A 126 -13.61 15.10 13.27
C PRO A 126 -12.71 16.21 12.72
N THR A 127 -13.21 16.91 11.69
CA THR A 127 -12.62 18.17 11.22
C THR A 127 -13.43 19.34 11.77
N GLN A 128 -13.07 20.58 11.39
CA GLN A 128 -13.89 21.75 11.73
C GLN A 128 -15.29 21.69 11.08
N THR A 129 -15.42 21.03 9.94
CA THR A 129 -16.63 20.99 9.11
C THR A 129 -17.39 19.68 9.21
N ASP A 130 -16.69 18.58 9.48
CA ASP A 130 -17.24 17.24 9.35
C ASP A 130 -17.08 16.45 10.66
N PRO A 131 -18.11 15.71 11.09
CA PRO A 131 -17.99 14.84 12.24
C PRO A 131 -17.05 13.66 11.94
N SER A 132 -16.62 12.96 12.98
CA SER A 132 -15.88 11.70 12.83
C SER A 132 -16.68 10.70 11.99
N ASN A 133 -16.00 9.94 11.15
CA ASN A 133 -16.59 8.89 10.32
C ASN A 133 -15.86 7.56 10.54
N TYR A 134 -16.53 6.44 10.34
CA TYR A 134 -15.98 5.10 10.55
C TYR A 134 -16.62 4.09 9.62
N GLY A 135 -15.94 2.98 9.40
CA GLY A 135 -16.47 1.89 8.60
C GLY A 135 -15.64 0.63 8.72
N TYR A 136 -16.13 -0.44 8.08
CA TYR A 136 -15.58 -1.77 8.16
C TYR A 136 -15.55 -2.43 6.79
N VAL A 137 -14.55 -3.27 6.58
CA VAL A 137 -14.48 -4.19 5.44
C VAL A 137 -14.33 -5.61 5.97
N PHE A 138 -15.17 -6.52 5.51
CA PHE A 138 -15.04 -7.94 5.80
C PHE A 138 -14.55 -8.67 4.55
N GLU A 139 -13.34 -9.19 4.60
CA GLU A 139 -12.67 -9.89 3.52
C GLU A 139 -12.58 -11.38 3.83
N ILE A 140 -12.95 -12.20 2.85
CA ILE A 140 -12.70 -13.63 2.83
C ILE A 140 -11.75 -13.91 1.68
N TYR A 141 -10.66 -14.61 1.95
CA TYR A 141 -9.77 -15.17 0.95
C TYR A 141 -9.73 -16.69 1.09
N GLY A 142 -9.73 -17.41 -0.02
CA GLY A 142 -9.58 -18.86 -0.04
C GLY A 142 -8.82 -19.33 -1.26
N GLU A 143 -7.94 -20.32 -1.07
CA GLU A 143 -7.16 -20.93 -2.13
C GLU A 143 -7.50 -22.42 -2.27
N VAL A 144 -7.44 -22.96 -3.48
CA VAL A 144 -7.60 -24.39 -3.74
C VAL A 144 -6.54 -24.84 -4.75
N LEU A 145 -6.16 -26.12 -4.68
CA LEU A 145 -5.22 -26.74 -5.60
C LEU A 145 -3.83 -26.08 -5.63
N SER A 146 -3.33 -25.61 -4.47
CA SER A 146 -2.00 -24.98 -4.34
C SER A 146 -1.82 -23.73 -5.23
N GLY A 147 -2.84 -22.88 -5.28
CA GLY A 147 -2.79 -21.56 -5.94
C GLY A 147 -3.42 -21.52 -7.32
N LEU A 148 -3.79 -22.68 -7.89
CA LEU A 148 -4.41 -22.72 -9.22
C LEU A 148 -5.80 -22.06 -9.27
N LEU A 149 -6.49 -21.98 -8.13
CA LEU A 149 -7.75 -21.27 -7.99
C LEU A 149 -7.73 -20.51 -6.67
N SER A 150 -8.05 -19.22 -6.69
CA SER A 150 -8.31 -18.45 -5.49
C SER A 150 -9.56 -17.59 -5.64
N ILE A 151 -10.22 -17.35 -4.51
CA ILE A 151 -11.40 -16.52 -4.41
C ILE A 151 -11.16 -15.53 -3.28
N GLU A 152 -11.41 -14.26 -3.57
CA GLU A 152 -11.40 -13.16 -2.62
C GLU A 152 -12.77 -12.47 -2.68
N SER A 153 -13.32 -12.13 -1.53
CA SER A 153 -14.58 -11.38 -1.43
C SER A 153 -14.45 -10.37 -0.31
N ALA A 154 -14.52 -9.09 -0.64
CA ALA A 154 -14.51 -7.98 0.31
C ALA A 154 -15.88 -7.31 0.35
N THR A 155 -16.53 -7.32 1.50
CA THR A 155 -17.82 -6.66 1.74
C THR A 155 -17.60 -5.35 2.49
N PHE A 156 -18.11 -4.26 1.93
CA PHE A 156 -17.88 -2.89 2.37
C PHE A 156 -19.06 -2.36 3.19
N ILE A 157 -18.79 -1.83 4.38
CA ILE A 157 -19.79 -1.27 5.31
C ILE A 157 -19.28 0.08 5.82
N GLY A 158 -19.60 1.16 5.13
CA GLY A 158 -19.11 2.51 5.45
C GLY A 158 -17.64 2.76 5.11
N ALA A 159 -16.89 1.73 4.75
CA ALA A 159 -15.50 1.82 4.33
C ALA A 159 -15.23 0.88 3.14
N ASP A 160 -14.21 1.18 2.35
CA ASP A 160 -13.66 0.30 1.33
C ASP A 160 -12.12 0.20 1.44
N LEU A 161 -11.49 -0.46 0.47
CA LEU A 161 -10.04 -0.66 0.39
C LEU A 161 -9.37 0.21 -0.69
N SER A 162 -9.99 1.34 -1.07
CA SER A 162 -9.42 2.29 -2.05
C SER A 162 -8.23 3.08 -1.50
N GLY A 163 -8.10 3.12 -0.18
CA GLY A 163 -7.07 3.84 0.55
C GLY A 163 -7.38 5.31 0.75
N ILE A 164 -6.86 5.86 1.84
CA ILE A 164 -7.02 7.26 2.22
C ILE A 164 -5.64 7.89 2.39
N THR A 165 -5.48 9.13 1.93
CA THR A 165 -4.21 9.88 2.06
C THR A 165 -4.43 11.20 2.80
N PHE A 166 -3.67 11.39 3.87
CA PHE A 166 -3.59 12.64 4.62
C PHE A 166 -2.45 13.48 4.08
N ASN A 167 -2.70 14.78 3.94
CA ASN A 167 -1.72 15.75 3.48
C ASN A 167 -1.58 16.86 4.53
N ALA A 168 -0.37 17.03 5.06
CA ALA A 168 -0.07 18.14 5.95
C ALA A 168 0.07 19.44 5.17
N ALA A 169 -0.51 20.51 5.69
CA ALA A 169 -0.17 21.86 5.23
C ALA A 169 1.24 22.21 5.75
N ALA A 170 2.25 22.07 4.90
CA ALA A 170 3.63 22.45 5.21
C ALA A 170 4.20 23.42 4.17
N SER A 171 5.09 24.33 4.57
CA SER A 171 5.79 25.21 3.61
C SER A 171 6.77 24.43 2.70
N GLN A 172 7.27 23.28 3.18
CA GLN A 172 8.10 22.38 2.40
C GLN A 172 7.23 21.33 1.68
N THR A 173 6.96 21.55 0.39
CA THR A 173 6.08 20.69 -0.42
C THR A 173 6.76 19.50 -1.08
N ASP A 174 8.10 19.47 -1.08
CA ASP A 174 8.88 18.47 -1.84
C ASP A 174 9.29 17.26 -0.99
N SER A 175 8.88 17.19 0.29
CA SER A 175 9.16 16.04 1.16
C SER A 175 8.09 14.96 0.99
N SER A 176 8.51 13.70 0.92
CA SER A 176 7.58 12.56 0.97
C SER A 176 6.87 12.42 2.32
N LEU A 177 7.39 13.04 3.39
CA LEU A 177 6.80 12.96 4.74
C LEU A 177 5.49 13.73 4.88
N ILE A 178 5.15 14.63 3.96
CA ILE A 178 3.88 15.39 4.02
C ILE A 178 2.65 14.52 3.76
N PHE A 179 2.85 13.32 3.20
CA PHE A 179 1.77 12.38 2.89
C PHE A 179 1.80 11.17 3.82
N LYS A 180 0.63 10.79 4.32
CA LYS A 180 0.42 9.51 5.02
C LYS A 180 -0.74 8.78 4.38
N THR A 181 -0.49 7.55 3.92
CA THR A 181 -1.48 6.76 3.20
C THR A 181 -1.80 5.49 3.98
N PHE A 182 -3.09 5.19 4.08
CA PHE A 182 -3.62 4.00 4.73
C PHE A 182 -4.56 3.27 3.77
N ILE A 183 -4.75 1.97 3.99
CA ILE A 183 -5.44 1.11 3.02
C ILE A 183 -6.96 1.18 3.13
N THR A 184 -7.51 1.47 4.30
CA THR A 184 -8.96 1.43 4.52
C THR A 184 -9.51 2.85 4.52
N ASP A 185 -10.39 3.18 3.58
CA ASP A 185 -11.03 4.49 3.54
C ASP A 185 -12.41 4.42 4.21
N PRO A 186 -12.63 5.03 5.39
CA PRO A 186 -13.93 5.06 6.06
C PRO A 186 -14.82 6.25 5.64
N THR A 187 -14.49 6.95 4.55
CA THR A 187 -15.23 8.13 4.09
C THR A 187 -16.25 7.83 2.99
N ILE A 188 -16.36 6.55 2.59
CA ILE A 188 -17.23 6.05 1.51
C ILE A 188 -18.72 6.21 1.83
N ASP A 189 -19.09 6.12 3.11
CA ASP A 189 -20.45 6.39 3.56
C ASP A 189 -20.46 7.07 4.91
N THR A 190 -21.56 7.77 5.21
CA THR A 190 -21.76 8.41 6.52
C THR A 190 -22.77 7.63 7.36
N PRO A 191 -22.67 7.62 8.70
CA PRO A 191 -23.60 6.91 9.57
C PRO A 191 -25.07 7.36 9.37
N PRO A 192 -26.07 6.47 9.57
CA PRO A 192 -25.94 5.08 10.01
C PRO A 192 -25.35 4.18 8.92
N LEU A 193 -24.38 3.34 9.30
CA LEU A 193 -23.67 2.50 8.35
C LEU A 193 -24.57 1.39 7.80
N GLY A 194 -24.49 1.18 6.49
CA GLY A 194 -25.14 0.09 5.79
C GLY A 194 -24.18 -0.55 4.79
N PHE A 195 -24.71 -1.44 3.96
CA PHE A 195 -23.98 -2.01 2.84
C PHE A 195 -23.55 -0.88 1.89
N SER A 196 -22.25 -0.69 1.72
CA SER A 196 -21.68 0.31 0.81
C SER A 196 -21.22 -0.30 -0.52
N GLY A 197 -20.92 -1.60 -0.51
CA GLY A 197 -20.55 -2.34 -1.71
C GLY A 197 -19.98 -3.73 -1.40
N GLN A 198 -19.62 -4.45 -2.45
CA GLN A 198 -18.90 -5.71 -2.37
C GLN A 198 -18.04 -5.88 -3.61
N GLU A 199 -16.83 -6.37 -3.43
CA GLU A 199 -15.96 -6.81 -4.50
C GLU A 199 -15.73 -8.31 -4.37
N VAL A 200 -15.88 -9.05 -5.47
CA VAL A 200 -15.58 -10.49 -5.54
C VAL A 200 -14.57 -10.70 -6.65
N LYS A 201 -13.38 -11.17 -6.28
CA LYS A 201 -12.33 -11.57 -7.23
C LYS A 201 -12.23 -13.08 -7.27
N LEU A 202 -12.23 -13.62 -8.47
CA LEU A 202 -11.91 -15.01 -8.73
C LEU A 202 -10.67 -15.03 -9.63
N TYR A 203 -9.62 -15.68 -9.15
CA TYR A 203 -8.42 -15.95 -9.94
C TYR A 203 -8.35 -17.44 -10.25
N ALA A 204 -8.00 -17.77 -11.48
CA ALA A 204 -7.79 -19.13 -11.92
C ALA A 204 -6.62 -19.21 -12.92
N MET A 205 -5.76 -20.20 -12.75
CA MET A 205 -4.81 -20.59 -13.78
C MET A 205 -5.49 -21.57 -14.74
N ALA A 206 -5.79 -21.11 -15.95
CA ALA A 206 -6.45 -21.88 -16.99
C ALA A 206 -5.40 -22.49 -17.94
N PHE A 207 -5.56 -23.78 -18.25
CA PHE A 207 -4.82 -24.48 -19.31
C PHE A 207 -3.27 -24.47 -19.18
N GLY A 208 -2.73 -24.11 -18.01
CA GLY A 208 -1.29 -24.12 -17.73
C GLY A 208 -0.48 -22.99 -18.40
N CYS A 209 -1.13 -22.09 -19.13
CA CYS A 209 -0.48 -20.97 -19.83
C CYS A 209 -1.35 -19.70 -19.88
N ALA A 210 -2.50 -19.69 -19.20
CA ALA A 210 -3.35 -18.51 -19.13
C ALA A 210 -3.74 -18.24 -17.68
N GLU A 211 -3.66 -16.98 -17.28
CA GLU A 211 -4.20 -16.49 -16.03
C GLU A 211 -5.51 -15.80 -16.31
N PHE A 212 -6.51 -16.12 -15.50
CA PHE A 212 -7.84 -15.53 -15.60
C PHE A 212 -8.20 -14.91 -14.26
N THR A 213 -8.47 -13.60 -14.28
CA THR A 213 -9.02 -12.87 -13.15
C THR A 213 -10.40 -12.35 -13.51
N SER A 214 -11.36 -12.58 -12.62
CA SER A 214 -12.72 -12.07 -12.73
C SER A 214 -13.02 -11.24 -11.50
N THR A 215 -13.18 -9.92 -11.67
CA THR A 215 -13.55 -9.00 -10.60
C THR A 215 -14.98 -8.53 -10.81
N THR A 216 -15.87 -8.87 -9.87
CA THR A 216 -17.25 -8.40 -9.83
C THR A 216 -17.38 -7.34 -8.75
N THR A 217 -17.89 -6.16 -9.11
CA THR A 217 -18.10 -5.06 -8.17
C THR A 217 -19.58 -4.75 -8.05
N PHE A 218 -20.05 -4.67 -6.81
CA PHE A 218 -21.37 -4.21 -6.42
C PHE A 218 -21.23 -2.94 -5.59
N GLY A 219 -22.02 -1.93 -5.89
CA GLY A 219 -22.20 -0.75 -5.04
C GLY A 219 -23.52 -0.80 -4.29
N LYS A 220 -23.85 0.30 -3.61
CA LYS A 220 -25.07 0.45 -2.79
C LYS A 220 -26.36 0.03 -3.48
N LEU A 221 -26.46 0.27 -4.78
CA LEU A 221 -27.68 0.02 -5.57
C LEU A 221 -27.68 -1.33 -6.30
N GLY A 222 -26.61 -2.12 -6.18
CA GLY A 222 -26.47 -3.42 -6.83
C GLY A 222 -25.23 -3.50 -7.74
N PHE A 223 -25.35 -4.26 -8.82
CA PHE A 223 -24.24 -4.52 -9.75
C PHE A 223 -23.73 -3.23 -10.39
N GLU A 224 -22.42 -3.00 -10.29
CA GLU A 224 -21.75 -1.87 -10.95
C GLU A 224 -20.93 -2.34 -12.14
N SER A 225 -20.07 -3.33 -11.92
CA SER A 225 -19.21 -3.82 -12.99
C SER A 225 -18.80 -5.28 -12.86
N GLN A 226 -18.41 -5.84 -14.01
CA GLN A 226 -17.70 -7.09 -14.12
C GLN A 226 -16.50 -6.87 -15.03
N LEU A 227 -15.31 -7.03 -14.47
CA LEU A 227 -14.05 -7.04 -15.19
C LEU A 227 -13.59 -8.49 -15.35
N PHE A 228 -13.21 -8.86 -16.56
CA PHE A 228 -12.46 -10.09 -16.83
C PHE A 228 -11.10 -9.71 -17.41
N GLU A 229 -10.04 -10.15 -16.77
CA GLU A 229 -8.67 -10.01 -17.24
C GLU A 229 -8.20 -11.41 -17.62
N LEU A 230 -7.75 -11.55 -18.87
CA LEU A 230 -7.21 -12.81 -19.37
C LEU A 230 -5.79 -12.55 -19.87
N THR A 231 -4.82 -13.06 -19.15
CA THR A 231 -3.40 -12.96 -19.50
C THR A 231 -2.95 -14.29 -20.07
N PHE A 232 -2.64 -14.33 -21.36
CA PHE A 232 -1.95 -15.47 -21.95
C PHE A 232 -0.46 -15.28 -21.78
N LEU A 233 0.20 -16.29 -21.21
CA LEU A 233 1.64 -16.35 -21.05
C LEU A 233 2.22 -17.18 -22.20
N GLU A 234 3.34 -16.72 -22.76
CA GLU A 234 4.10 -17.43 -23.79
C GLU A 234 3.24 -17.92 -24.99
N LEU A 235 2.43 -17.03 -25.57
CA LEU A 235 1.54 -17.35 -26.69
C LEU A 235 2.27 -18.06 -27.83
N PHE A 236 1.79 -19.24 -28.23
CA PHE A 236 2.37 -20.07 -29.30
C PHE A 236 3.86 -20.44 -29.10
N GLY A 237 4.35 -20.47 -27.85
CA GLY A 237 5.73 -20.82 -27.54
C GLY A 237 6.76 -19.72 -27.85
N VAL A 238 6.29 -18.49 -28.07
CA VAL A 238 7.12 -17.27 -28.05
C VAL A 238 6.77 -16.48 -26.79
N PRO A 239 7.68 -15.66 -26.21
CA PRO A 239 7.42 -14.92 -24.97
C PRO A 239 6.57 -13.68 -25.23
N LEU A 240 5.47 -13.88 -25.95
CA LEU A 240 4.45 -12.88 -26.17
C LEU A 240 3.37 -13.09 -25.12
N ASN A 241 3.16 -12.07 -24.30
CA ASN A 241 2.06 -12.04 -23.36
C ASN A 241 0.94 -11.18 -23.93
N LEU A 242 -0.30 -11.59 -23.71
CA LEU A 242 -1.46 -10.82 -24.15
C LEU A 242 -2.43 -10.72 -22.99
N SER A 243 -2.66 -9.51 -22.49
CA SER A 243 -3.77 -9.24 -21.59
C SER A 243 -4.97 -8.77 -22.41
N VAL A 244 -6.13 -9.32 -22.08
CA VAL A 244 -7.41 -8.87 -22.60
C VAL A 244 -8.32 -8.52 -21.44
N ASP A 245 -8.71 -7.25 -21.38
CA ASP A 245 -9.56 -6.72 -20.33
C ASP A 245 -10.96 -6.49 -20.90
N PHE A 246 -11.94 -7.19 -20.34
CA PHE A 246 -13.35 -7.05 -20.70
C PHE A 246 -14.10 -6.42 -19.53
N LEU A 247 -14.44 -5.15 -19.66
CA LEU A 247 -15.23 -4.43 -18.66
C LEU A 247 -16.69 -4.33 -19.12
N TYR A 248 -17.57 -4.89 -18.30
CA TYR A 248 -19.02 -4.75 -18.41
C TYR A 248 -19.50 -3.81 -17.30
N VAL A 249 -20.22 -2.76 -17.69
CA VAL A 249 -20.95 -1.87 -16.79
C VAL A 249 -22.41 -1.88 -17.21
N MET A 250 -23.34 -1.52 -16.34
CA MET A 250 -24.75 -1.39 -16.71
C MET A 250 -24.89 -0.57 -18.01
N GLN A 251 -25.48 -1.19 -19.04
CA GLN A 251 -25.75 -0.63 -20.38
C GLN A 251 -24.53 -0.37 -21.30
N THR A 252 -23.30 -0.63 -20.87
CA THR A 252 -22.11 -0.42 -21.72
C THR A 252 -21.13 -1.58 -21.63
N LYS A 253 -20.48 -1.88 -22.76
CA LYS A 253 -19.40 -2.87 -22.85
C LYS A 253 -18.19 -2.20 -23.48
N SER A 254 -17.03 -2.37 -22.85
CA SER A 254 -15.75 -1.94 -23.42
C SER A 254 -14.77 -3.12 -23.41
N TYR A 255 -13.79 -3.07 -24.31
CA TYR A 255 -12.73 -4.06 -24.40
C TYR A 255 -11.43 -3.32 -24.65
N VAL A 256 -10.38 -3.72 -23.92
CA VAL A 256 -9.03 -3.18 -24.09
C VAL A 256 -8.10 -4.36 -24.34
N PHE A 257 -7.29 -4.24 -25.38
CA PHE A 257 -6.27 -5.22 -25.73
C PHE A 257 -4.91 -4.61 -25.39
N THR A 258 -4.23 -5.19 -24.42
CA THR A 258 -2.92 -4.72 -23.96
C THR A 258 -1.89 -5.80 -24.25
N PRO A 259 -1.30 -5.81 -25.45
CA PRO A 259 -0.23 -6.76 -25.75
C PRO A 259 1.06 -6.32 -25.03
N SER A 260 1.84 -7.29 -24.57
CA SER A 260 3.16 -7.07 -23.99
C SER A 260 4.13 -8.16 -24.45
N LEU A 261 5.40 -7.81 -24.60
CA LEU A 261 6.44 -8.78 -24.93
C LEU A 261 7.27 -9.01 -23.68
N ASP A 262 7.27 -10.25 -23.19
CA ASP A 262 8.25 -10.66 -22.21
C ASP A 262 9.56 -10.96 -22.95
N SER A 263 10.63 -10.42 -22.44
CA SER A 263 11.92 -10.40 -23.13
C SER A 263 13.07 -10.67 -22.18
N ASP A 264 12.75 -11.13 -20.97
CA ASP A 264 13.69 -11.52 -19.94
C ASP A 264 14.08 -13.00 -20.11
N TYR A 265 15.19 -13.21 -20.82
CA TYR A 265 15.82 -14.51 -21.01
C TYR A 265 16.90 -14.74 -19.95
N GLY A 266 16.48 -14.80 -18.68
CA GLY A 266 17.35 -15.06 -17.54
C GLY A 266 18.36 -13.94 -17.27
N CYS A 267 19.54 -14.00 -17.89
CA CYS A 267 20.60 -12.99 -17.74
C CYS A 267 20.55 -11.88 -18.81
N LEU A 268 19.61 -11.96 -19.74
CA LEU A 268 19.47 -11.03 -20.86
C LEU A 268 18.04 -10.48 -20.88
N SER A 269 17.89 -9.18 -20.68
CA SER A 269 16.64 -8.44 -20.80
C SER A 269 16.63 -7.68 -22.11
N ILE A 270 15.67 -7.90 -23.01
CA ILE A 270 15.57 -7.10 -24.25
C ILE A 270 14.44 -6.09 -24.09
N TYR A 271 14.75 -4.83 -23.77
CA TYR A 271 13.73 -3.80 -23.62
C TYR A 271 13.08 -3.50 -24.96
N THR A 272 11.79 -3.84 -25.07
CA THR A 272 11.00 -3.65 -26.28
C THR A 272 9.73 -2.87 -25.99
N THR A 273 9.23 -2.18 -27.00
CA THR A 273 7.90 -1.60 -27.03
C THR A 273 7.17 -2.08 -28.27
N LEU A 274 5.87 -2.30 -28.16
CA LEU A 274 5.06 -2.71 -29.28
C LEU A 274 4.59 -1.46 -30.03
N LEU A 275 4.94 -1.38 -31.31
CA LEU A 275 4.43 -0.35 -32.20
C LEU A 275 3.01 -0.74 -32.58
N GLN A 276 2.04 0.13 -32.29
CA GLN A 276 0.64 -0.08 -32.57
C GLN A 276 0.10 0.99 -33.53
N THR A 277 -0.77 0.57 -34.45
CA THR A 277 -1.56 1.48 -35.29
C THR A 277 -3.04 1.31 -34.92
N GLY A 278 -3.65 2.35 -34.36
CA GLY A 278 -4.99 2.26 -33.77
C GLY A 278 -5.00 1.54 -32.42
N SER A 279 -6.16 1.05 -31.98
CA SER A 279 -6.34 0.42 -30.65
C SER A 279 -6.15 -1.10 -30.62
N SER A 280 -5.86 -1.75 -31.75
CA SER A 280 -5.87 -3.21 -31.83
C SER A 280 -4.85 -3.85 -32.79
N THR A 281 -4.09 -3.07 -33.56
CA THR A 281 -3.16 -3.63 -34.56
C THR A 281 -1.72 -3.38 -34.14
N ILE A 282 -0.99 -4.44 -33.78
CA ILE A 282 0.46 -4.39 -33.61
C ILE A 282 1.09 -4.34 -35.00
N THR A 283 1.81 -3.26 -35.29
CA THR A 283 2.48 -3.03 -36.58
C THR A 283 3.98 -3.27 -36.52
N GLY A 284 4.54 -3.41 -35.33
CA GLY A 284 5.93 -3.79 -35.15
C GLY A 284 6.32 -3.93 -33.68
N VAL A 285 7.59 -4.27 -33.49
CA VAL A 285 8.25 -4.28 -32.18
C VAL A 285 9.46 -3.37 -32.32
N GLU A 286 9.54 -2.32 -31.51
CA GLU A 286 10.73 -1.48 -31.40
C GLU A 286 11.55 -1.97 -30.20
N ILE A 287 12.80 -2.35 -30.47
CA ILE A 287 13.75 -2.71 -29.43
C ILE A 287 14.50 -1.42 -29.07
N TYR A 288 14.32 -0.92 -27.85
CA TYR A 288 14.95 0.32 -27.40
C TYR A 288 16.09 0.09 -26.42
N GLY A 289 16.30 -1.14 -25.96
CA GLY A 289 17.45 -1.46 -25.11
C GLY A 289 17.69 -2.95 -24.96
N ILE A 290 18.89 -3.30 -24.49
CA ILE A 290 19.25 -4.66 -24.09
C ILE A 290 20.02 -4.53 -22.78
N GLY A 291 19.50 -5.13 -21.71
CA GLY A 291 20.15 -5.30 -20.42
C GLY A 291 20.79 -6.69 -20.31
N PHE A 292 21.96 -6.77 -19.67
CA PHE A 292 22.59 -8.02 -19.32
C PHE A 292 22.96 -8.00 -17.85
N GLN A 293 22.49 -8.98 -17.09
CA GLN A 293 22.80 -9.13 -15.67
C GLN A 293 23.13 -10.59 -15.38
N ALA A 294 24.38 -10.85 -14.99
CA ALA A 294 24.82 -12.15 -14.54
C ALA A 294 25.32 -12.04 -13.10
N SER A 295 24.82 -12.90 -12.21
CA SER A 295 25.40 -13.11 -10.89
C SER A 295 26.24 -14.39 -10.93
N PHE A 296 27.48 -14.29 -10.46
CA PHE A 296 28.35 -15.46 -10.28
C PHE A 296 28.45 -15.76 -8.78
N PRO A 297 28.25 -17.01 -8.34
CA PRO A 297 28.47 -17.35 -6.95
C PRO A 297 29.98 -17.27 -6.64
N GLY A 298 30.40 -16.29 -5.83
CA GLY A 298 31.75 -16.21 -5.25
C GLY A 298 32.57 -14.94 -5.46
N ALA A 299 31.97 -13.74 -5.49
CA ALA A 299 32.68 -12.47 -5.32
C ALA A 299 31.98 -11.62 -4.24
#